data_AF-A5ANF2-F1
#
_entry.id   AF-A5ANF2-F1
#
_cell.length_a   1.000
_cell.length_b   1.000
_cell.length_c   1.000
_cell.angle_alpha   90.00
_cell.angle_beta   90.00
_cell.angle_gamma   90.00
#
_symmetry.space_group_name_H-M   'P 1'
#
loop_
_entity.id
_entity.type
_entity.pdbx_description
1 polymer ?
#
loop_
_entity_poly.entity_id
_entity_poly.type
_entity_poly.pdbx_seq_one_letter_code
_entity_poly.pdbx_strand_id
1 'polypeptide(L)' 'MDVKTTFLNGELEEEVYMKQPEGFPSSDGEQLVCKLKKSIYGLKQASRQWYLKFHNVIS' A
#
# COMPACT_ATOMS: atom_id res chain seq x y z
N MET A 1 17.13 -1.63 11.09
CA MET A 1 16.23 -1.84 9.94
C MET A 1 15.81 -0.49 9.41
N ASP A 2 15.87 -0.30 8.09
CA ASP A 2 15.46 0.95 7.46
C ASP A 2 13.93 0.97 7.32
N VAL A 3 13.27 1.52 8.35
CA VAL A 3 11.81 1.45 8.55
C VAL A 3 11.06 2.05 7.35
N LYS A 4 11.60 3.09 6.73
CA LYS A 4 11.01 3.79 5.57
C LYS A 4 10.88 2.88 4.35
N THR A 5 11.90 2.06 4.09
CA THR A 5 11.96 1.18 2.93
C THR A 5 11.07 -0.05 3.10
N THR A 6 10.88 -0.51 4.34
CA THR A 6 9.93 -1.58 4.67
C THR A 6 8.48 -1.18 4.44
N PHE A 7 8.11 0.09 4.61
CA PHE A 7 6.76 0.57 4.34
C PHE A 7 6.41 0.63 2.85
N LEU A 8 7.40 0.83 1.97
CA LEU A 8 7.18 0.88 0.52
C LEU A 8 7.25 -0.51 -0.14
N ASN A 9 7.88 -1.47 0.53
CA ASN A 9 8.03 -2.85 0.07
C ASN A 9 7.23 -3.85 0.90
N GLY A 10 6.33 -3.38 1.77
CA GLY A 10 5.39 -4.23 2.48
C GLY A 10 4.38 -4.82 1.50
N GLU A 11 4.17 -6.12 1.59
CA GLU A 11 3.04 -6.74 0.90
C GLU A 11 1.74 -6.30 1.59
N LEU A 12 0.69 -6.11 0.78
CA LEU A 12 -0.64 -5.80 1.27
C LEU A 12 -1.41 -7.13 1.37
N GLU A 13 -1.71 -7.58 2.59
CA GLU A 13 -2.63 -8.70 2.81
C GLU A 13 -4.06 -8.35 2.36
N GLU A 14 -4.43 -7.08 2.44
CA GLU A 14 -5.75 -6.58 2.12
C GLU A 14 -5.78 -5.95 0.73
N GLU A 15 -6.90 -6.09 0.02
CA GLU A 15 -7.08 -5.37 -1.25
C GLU A 15 -7.36 -3.90 -1.00
N VAL A 16 -6.45 -3.03 -1.42
CA VAL A 16 -6.57 -1.59 -1.24
C VAL A 16 -6.68 -0.91 -2.59
N TYR A 17 -7.72 -0.09 -2.72
CA TYR A 17 -7.96 0.73 -3.90
C TYR A 17 -7.78 2.21 -3.55
N MET A 18 -7.24 2.99 -4.48
CA MET A 18 -7.13 4.44 -4.37
C MET A 18 -7.76 5.12 -5.58
N LYS A 19 -8.17 6.38 -5.40
CA LYS A 19 -8.55 7.23 -6.52
C LYS A 19 -7.37 7.36 -7.47
N GLN A 20 -7.66 7.28 -8.77
CA GLN A 20 -6.66 7.50 -9.80
C GLN A 20 -6.04 8.91 -9.67
N PRO A 21 -4.70 9.03 -9.73
CA PRO A 21 -4.03 10.32 -9.63
C PRO A 21 -4.28 11.20 -10.86
N GLU A 22 -4.17 12.51 -10.68
CA GLU A 22 -4.28 13.48 -11.77
C GLU A 22 -3.19 13.22 -12.84
N GLY A 23 -3.57 13.34 -14.11
CA GLY A 23 -2.67 13.09 -15.24
C GLY A 23 -2.65 11.65 -15.75
N PHE A 24 -3.36 10.72 -15.11
CA PHE A 24 -3.59 9.40 -15.68
C PHE A 24 -4.79 9.44 -16.65
N PRO A 25 -4.66 8.88 -17.87
CA PRO A 25 -5.78 8.87 -18.82
C PRO A 25 -6.92 8.00 -18.29
N SER A 26 -8.09 8.61 -18.07
CA SER A 26 -9.34 7.89 -17.84
C SER A 26 -9.91 7.49 -19.19
N SER A 27 -10.08 6.20 -19.44
CA SER A 27 -10.78 5.70 -20.63
C SER A 27 -12.24 6.16 -20.58
N ASP A 28 -12.68 6.87 -21.62
CA ASP A 28 -14.07 7.14 -22.02
C ASP A 28 -15.16 7.08 -20.93
N GLY A 29 -15.06 7.96 -19.93
CA GLY A 29 -16.12 8.17 -18.94
C GLY A 29 -16.21 7.13 -17.83
N GLU A 30 -15.29 6.16 -17.76
CA GLU A 30 -15.24 5.19 -16.67
C GLU A 30 -14.49 5.77 -15.46
N GLN A 31 -15.13 5.69 -14.29
CA GLN A 31 -14.53 6.09 -13.03
C GLN A 31 -13.55 4.98 -12.56
N LEU A 32 -12.32 5.03 -13.04
CA LEU A 32 -11.29 4.04 -12.73
C LEU A 32 -10.69 4.27 -11.33
N VAL A 33 -10.35 3.16 -10.66
CA VAL A 33 -9.63 3.14 -9.39
C VAL A 33 -8.34 2.33 -9.53
N CYS A 34 -7.30 2.71 -8.79
CA CYS A 34 -6.03 2.02 -8.81
C CYS A 34 -5.97 0.99 -7.68
N LYS A 35 -5.71 -0.28 -8.02
CA LYS A 35 -5.39 -1.31 -7.03
C LYS A 35 -3.93 -1.21 -6.63
N LEU A 36 -3.66 -1.03 -5.34
CA LEU A 36 -2.30 -1.02 -4.81
C LEU A 36 -1.74 -2.45 -4.74
N LYS A 37 -0.57 -2.66 -5.33
CA LYS A 37 0.17 -3.94 -5.27
C LYS A 37 1.16 -4.01 -4.10
N LYS A 38 1.53 -2.85 -3.56
CA LYS A 38 2.48 -2.69 -2.45
C LYS A 38 1.97 -1.61 -1.53
N SER A 39 2.36 -1.67 -0.25
CA SER A 39 2.05 -0.60 0.68
C SER A 39 2.77 0.68 0.28
N ILE A 40 2.06 1.80 0.40
CA ILE A 40 2.59 3.16 0.25
C ILE A 40 2.60 3.87 1.62
N TYR A 41 3.38 4.95 1.72
CA TYR A 41 3.44 5.74 2.94
C TYR A 41 2.07 6.33 3.32
N GLY A 42 1.79 6.42 4.63
CA GLY A 42 0.57 7.03 5.15
C GLY A 42 -0.66 6.11 5.18
N LEU A 43 -0.55 4.87 4.68
CA LEU A 43 -1.59 3.86 4.85
C LEU A 43 -1.67 3.36 6.30
N LYS A 44 -2.86 3.42 6.90
CA LYS A 44 -3.10 2.93 8.27
C LYS A 44 -2.73 1.46 8.44
N GLN A 45 -2.97 0.63 7.44
CA GLN A 45 -2.62 -0.79 7.48
C GLN A 45 -1.11 -1.03 7.38
N ALA A 46 -0.34 -0.08 6.83
CA ALA A 46 1.10 -0.28 6.68
C ALA A 46 1.80 -0.37 8.05
N SER A 47 1.35 0.40 9.06
CA SER A 47 1.88 0.30 10.43
C SER A 47 1.55 -1.03 11.10
N ARG A 48 0.33 -1.54 10.89
CA ARG A 48 -0.10 -2.87 11.36
C ARG A 48 0.75 -3.98 10.73
N GLN A 49 0.98 -3.92 9.42
CA GLN A 49 1.81 -4.91 8.72
C GLN A 49 3.27 -4.89 9.18
N TRP A 50 3.83 -3.70 9.45
CA TRP A 50 5.16 -3.60 10.04
C TRP A 50 5.21 -4.25 11.43
N TYR A 51 4.20 -4.01 12.27
CA TYR A 51 4.11 -4.65 13.60
C TYR A 51 4.03 -6.18 13.51
N LEU A 52 3.18 -6.72 12.63
CA LEU A 52 3.07 -8.17 12.42
C LEU A 52 4.39 -8.78 11.95
N LYS A 53 5.04 -8.14 10.96
CA LYS A 53 6.34 -8.60 10.45
C LYS A 53 7.42 -8.54 11.52
N PHE A 54 7.44 -7.47 12.32
CA PHE A 54 8.37 -7.33 13.44
C PHE A 54 8.15 -8.40 14.51
N HIS A 55 6.90 -8.68 14.86
CA HIS A 55 6.54 -9.73 15.82
C HIS A 55 6.99 -11.11 15.33
N ASN A 56 6.74 -11.44 14.06
CA ASN A 56 7.17 -12.71 13.45
C ASN A 56 8.68 -12.88 13.33
N VAL A 57 9.45 -11.79 13.27
CA VAL A 57 10.92 -11.84 13.15
C VAL A 57 11.60 -11.94 14.53
N ILE A 58 10.94 -11.49 15.59
CA ILE A 58 11.49 -11.46 16.95
C ILE A 58 11.01 -12.64 17.81
N SER A 59 9.85 -13.22 17.49
CA SER A 59 9.41 -14.49 18.06
C SER A 59 10.18 -15.68 17.50
#